data_AF-A0A9X0RRU3-F1
#
_entry.id   AF-A0A9X0RRU3-F1
#
_cell.length_a   1.000
_cell.length_b   1.000
_cell.length_c   1.000
_cell.angle_alpha   90.00
_cell.angle_beta   90.00
_cell.angle_gamma   90.00
#
_symmetry.space_group_name_H-M   'P 1'
#
loop_
_entity.id
_entity.type
_entity.pdbx_description
1 polymer ?
#
loop_
_entity_poly.entity_id
_entity_poly.type
_entity_poly.pdbx_seq_one_letter_code
_entity_poly.pdbx_strand_id
1 'polypeptide(L)'
;MRYSCMNNTKWNEIRLAMVSMKSPPIWKITYINGYETAVDGEWFYHFSEGGYLDIYYLDVITNSADQHASVGAILRTIHLPGMETATGYRIFGYADSFSNVNYL
;
A
#
# COMPACT_ATOMS: atom_id res chain seq x y z
N MET A 1 21.73 -2.58 0.97
CA MET A 1 21.24 -2.21 -0.38
C MET A 1 19.74 -2.46 -0.39
N ARG A 2 18.95 -1.70 -1.13
CA ARG A 2 17.51 -1.95 -1.29
C ARG A 2 17.26 -2.53 -2.68
N TYR A 3 16.27 -3.41 -2.78
CA TYR A 3 15.79 -3.93 -4.05
C TYR A 3 14.30 -3.65 -4.18
N SER A 4 13.84 -3.42 -5.42
CA SER A 4 12.41 -3.30 -5.69
C SER A 4 11.77 -4.67 -5.60
N CYS A 5 10.69 -4.79 -4.82
CA CYS A 5 9.92 -6.02 -4.64
C CYS A 5 8.49 -5.89 -5.21
N MET A 6 8.21 -4.82 -5.94
CA MET A 6 6.87 -4.42 -6.37
C MET A 6 6.91 -3.88 -7.79
N ASN A 7 5.76 -3.82 -8.46
CA ASN A 7 5.65 -3.27 -9.83
C ASN A 7 4.41 -2.40 -10.01
N ASN A 8 4.40 -1.62 -11.10
CA ASN A 8 3.31 -0.68 -11.40
C ASN A 8 1.95 -1.37 -11.60
N THR A 9 1.93 -2.61 -12.08
CA THR A 9 0.68 -3.37 -12.26
C THR A 9 0.02 -3.64 -10.90
N LYS A 10 0.77 -4.16 -9.92
CA LYS A 10 0.24 -4.42 -8.58
C LYS A 10 -0.15 -3.14 -7.84
N TRP A 11 0.59 -2.03 -8.05
CA TRP A 11 0.18 -0.72 -7.52
C TRP A 11 -1.16 -0.27 -8.10
N ASN A 12 -1.36 -0.44 -9.41
CA ASN A 12 -2.63 -0.13 -10.06
C ASN A 12 -3.77 -1.05 -9.61
N GLU A 13 -3.50 -2.33 -9.34
CA GLU A 13 -4.49 -3.26 -8.79
C GLU A 13 -4.98 -2.80 -7.41
N ILE A 14 -4.06 -2.37 -6.52
CA ILE A 14 -4.44 -1.76 -5.23
C ILE A 14 -5.32 -0.54 -5.48
N ARG A 15 -4.86 0.39 -6.32
CA ARG A 15 -5.57 1.64 -6.62
C ARG A 15 -7.01 1.37 -7.07
N LEU A 16 -7.17 0.52 -8.08
CA LEU A 16 -8.48 0.18 -8.65
C LEU A 16 -9.38 -0.53 -7.64
N ALA A 17 -8.82 -1.43 -6.83
CA ALA A 17 -9.58 -2.11 -5.79
C ALA A 17 -10.09 -1.13 -4.74
N MET A 18 -9.26 -0.21 -4.25
CA MET A 18 -9.65 0.77 -3.23
C MET A 18 -10.66 1.79 -3.76
N VAL A 19 -10.50 2.28 -4.99
CA VAL A 19 -11.49 3.15 -5.66
C VAL A 19 -12.86 2.48 -5.75
N SER A 20 -12.89 1.16 -5.91
CA SER A 20 -14.14 0.38 -6.09
C SER A 20 -14.81 0.03 -4.77
N MET A 21 -14.20 0.33 -3.62
CA MET A 21 -14.78 0.05 -2.31
C MET A 21 -15.91 1.03 -1.98
N LYS A 22 -16.98 0.54 -1.36
CA LYS A 22 -18.03 1.40 -0.79
C LYS A 22 -17.49 2.35 0.29
N SER A 23 -16.50 1.89 1.05
CA SER A 23 -15.81 2.67 2.09
C SER A 23 -14.31 2.46 1.94
N PRO A 24 -13.62 3.24 1.09
CA PRO A 24 -12.18 3.13 0.89
C PRO A 24 -11.42 3.50 2.17
N PRO A 25 -10.29 2.83 2.48
CA PRO A 25 -9.40 3.26 3.56
C PRO A 25 -8.69 4.57 3.20
N ILE A 26 -8.06 5.21 4.19
CA ILE A 26 -7.12 6.31 3.93
C ILE A 26 -5.70 5.73 3.81
N TRP A 27 -4.79 6.49 3.25
CA TRP A 27 -3.43 6.03 2.98
C TRP A 27 -2.39 7.13 3.18
N LYS A 28 -1.14 6.72 3.32
CA LYS A 28 0.03 7.60 3.23
C LYS A 28 1.20 6.85 2.60
N ILE A 29 2.09 7.57 1.94
CA ILE A 29 3.28 7.03 1.30
C ILE A 29 4.52 7.52 2.04
N THR A 30 5.46 6.60 2.26
CA THR A 30 6.85 6.95 2.56
C THR A 30 7.70 6.64 1.34
N TYR A 31 8.51 7.61 0.92
CA TYR A 31 9.41 7.49 -0.21
C TYR A 31 10.81 7.03 0.21
N ILE A 32 11.60 6.56 -0.76
CA ILE A 32 12.98 6.08 -0.51
C ILE A 32 13.88 7.17 0.10
N ASN A 33 13.62 8.44 -0.21
CA ASN A 33 14.35 9.59 0.33
C ASN A 33 13.95 9.95 1.78
N GLY A 34 12.99 9.23 2.38
CA GLY A 34 12.49 9.47 3.73
C GLY A 34 11.37 10.51 3.83
N TYR A 35 10.94 11.10 2.72
CA TYR A 35 9.77 11.97 2.70
C TYR A 35 8.49 11.16 2.97
N GLU A 36 7.59 11.71 3.77
CA GLU A 36 6.26 11.16 4.02
C GLU A 36 5.19 12.12 3.50
N THR A 37 4.17 11.58 2.82
CA THR A 37 3.00 12.37 2.44
C THR A 37 2.11 12.65 3.65
N ALA A 38 1.24 13.66 3.52
CA ALA A 38 0.06 13.73 4.37
C ALA A 38 -0.82 12.47 4.16
N VAL A 39 -1.71 12.22 5.13
CA VAL A 39 -2.74 11.20 4.97
C VAL A 39 -3.77 11.69 3.96
N ASP A 40 -4.16 10.80 3.03
CA ASP A 40 -5.11 11.09 1.97
C ASP A 40 -6.14 9.93 1.84
N GLY A 41 -7.31 10.21 1.30
CA GLY A 41 -8.34 9.22 0.97
C GLY A 41 -8.69 9.17 -0.52
N GLU A 42 -8.10 10.03 -1.34
CA GLU A 42 -8.36 10.08 -2.78
C GLU A 42 -7.47 9.05 -3.50
N TRP A 43 -8.08 7.94 -3.90
CA TRP A 43 -7.36 6.83 -4.55
C TRP A 43 -7.32 6.95 -6.08
N PHE A 44 -8.23 7.68 -6.72
CA PHE A 44 -8.34 7.63 -8.17
C PHE A 44 -7.21 8.39 -8.86
N TYR A 45 -6.94 9.62 -8.42
CA TYR A 45 -6.02 10.57 -9.02
C TYR A 45 -4.77 10.76 -8.15
N HIS A 46 -4.90 11.13 -6.87
CA HIS A 46 -3.75 11.47 -6.02
C HIS A 46 -2.80 10.29 -5.80
N PHE A 47 -3.32 9.07 -5.60
CA PHE A 47 -2.46 7.91 -5.33
C PHE A 47 -1.51 7.56 -6.49
N SER A 48 -1.89 7.87 -7.73
CA SER A 48 -1.05 7.62 -8.92
C SER A 48 -0.23 8.82 -9.36
N GLU A 49 -0.38 9.97 -8.72
CA GLU A 49 0.31 11.20 -9.08
C GLU A 49 1.83 11.04 -8.84
N GLY A 50 2.65 11.39 -9.83
CA GLY A 50 4.10 11.20 -9.76
C GLY A 50 4.61 9.78 -10.03
N GLY A 51 3.71 8.79 -10.11
CA GLY A 51 4.06 7.38 -10.34
C GLY A 51 4.47 6.65 -9.05
N TYR A 52 5.05 5.44 -9.20
CA TYR A 52 5.28 4.52 -8.07
C TYR A 52 6.76 4.14 -7.85
N LEU A 53 7.67 4.71 -8.63
CA LEU A 53 9.06 4.23 -8.72
C LEU A 53 9.86 4.43 -7.44
N ASP A 54 9.50 5.39 -6.62
CA ASP A 54 10.22 5.81 -5.43
C ASP A 54 9.44 5.59 -4.13
N ILE A 55 8.29 4.92 -4.21
CA ILE A 55 7.50 4.49 -3.05
C ILE A 55 8.30 3.45 -2.28
N TYR A 56 8.75 3.79 -1.07
CA TYR A 56 9.38 2.82 -0.19
C TYR A 56 8.31 1.87 0.37
N TYR A 57 7.26 2.44 0.96
CA TYR A 57 6.08 1.68 1.36
C TYR A 57 4.83 2.56 1.37
N LEU A 58 3.69 1.89 1.20
CA LEU A 58 2.35 2.43 1.36
C LEU A 58 1.78 1.94 2.68
N ASP A 59 1.35 2.85 3.54
CA ASP A 59 0.50 2.52 4.67
C ASP A 59 -0.96 2.71 4.27
N VAL A 60 -1.73 1.63 4.36
CA VAL A 60 -3.19 1.62 4.22
C VAL A 60 -3.78 1.62 5.62
N ILE A 61 -4.54 2.64 5.96
CA ILE A 61 -5.05 2.91 7.31
C ILE A 61 -6.56 2.69 7.32
N THR A 62 -7.02 1.81 8.20
CA THR A 62 -8.41 1.36 8.29
C THR A 62 -9.09 1.94 9.52
N ASN A 63 -10.40 2.25 9.43
CA ASN A 63 -11.15 2.94 10.48
C ASN A 63 -12.16 2.06 11.23
N SER A 64 -12.35 0.82 10.81
CA SER A 64 -13.30 -0.13 11.39
C SER A 64 -12.88 -1.56 11.13
N ALA A 65 -13.36 -2.50 11.95
CA ALA A 65 -13.05 -3.93 11.79
C ALA A 65 -13.54 -4.48 10.44
N ASP A 66 -14.73 -4.07 9.98
CA ASP A 66 -15.29 -4.51 8.70
C ASP A 66 -14.48 -3.99 7.51
N GLN A 67 -14.07 -2.72 7.56
CA GLN A 67 -13.18 -2.16 6.55
C GLN A 67 -11.83 -2.87 6.57
N HIS A 68 -11.27 -3.11 7.76
CA HIS A 68 -10.00 -3.80 7.93
C HIS A 68 -10.03 -5.19 7.31
N ALA A 69 -11.05 -6.00 7.63
CA ALA A 69 -11.23 -7.33 7.05
C ALA A 69 -11.37 -7.30 5.52
N SER A 70 -12.13 -6.34 4.99
CA SER A 70 -12.34 -6.18 3.55
C SER A 70 -11.06 -5.79 2.81
N VAL A 71 -10.32 -4.81 3.34
CA VAL A 71 -9.02 -4.39 2.81
C VAL A 71 -8.04 -5.55 2.86
N GLY A 72 -7.97 -6.26 3.99
CA GLY A 72 -7.14 -7.45 4.15
C GLY A 72 -7.41 -8.46 3.03
N ALA A 73 -8.66 -8.90 2.86
CA ALA A 73 -9.03 -9.87 1.83
C ALA A 73 -8.60 -9.45 0.41
N ILE A 74 -8.76 -8.17 0.06
CA ILE A 74 -8.31 -7.61 -1.22
C ILE A 74 -6.78 -7.72 -1.35
N LEU A 75 -6.03 -7.23 -0.37
CA LEU A 75 -4.56 -7.20 -0.42
C LEU A 75 -3.96 -8.61 -0.52
N ARG A 76 -4.55 -9.59 0.19
CA ARG A 76 -4.17 -11.01 0.11
C ARG A 76 -4.48 -11.62 -1.25
N THR A 77 -5.62 -11.25 -1.84
CA THR A 77 -6.01 -11.72 -3.18
C THR A 77 -5.05 -11.20 -4.26
N ILE A 78 -4.58 -9.96 -4.13
CA ILE A 78 -3.58 -9.38 -5.04
C ILE A 78 -2.20 -10.02 -4.82
N HIS A 79 -1.96 -10.63 -3.65
CA HIS A 79 -0.69 -11.23 -3.23
C HIS A 79 0.45 -10.22 -3.23
N LEU A 80 0.51 -9.42 -2.17
CA LEU A 80 1.33 -8.22 -2.09
C LEU A 80 2.47 -8.38 -1.08
N PRO A 81 3.68 -7.85 -1.38
CA PRO A 81 4.75 -7.77 -0.40
C PRO A 81 4.33 -6.82 0.72
N GLY A 82 4.09 -7.34 1.92
CA GLY A 82 3.48 -6.52 2.96
C GLY A 82 3.26 -7.23 4.28
N MET A 83 2.71 -6.47 5.21
CA MET A 83 2.34 -6.95 6.53
C MET A 83 1.11 -6.22 7.06
N GLU A 84 0.40 -6.89 7.93
CA GLU A 84 -0.65 -6.29 8.76
C GLU A 84 -0.01 -5.47 9.88
N THR A 85 -0.63 -4.35 10.23
CA THR A 85 -0.20 -3.43 11.29
C THR A 85 -1.34 -3.17 12.25
N ALA A 86 -1.06 -2.52 13.38
CA ALA A 86 -2.08 -2.20 14.37
C ALA A 86 -3.21 -1.30 13.84
N THR A 87 -2.96 -0.53 12.77
CA THR A 87 -3.90 0.44 12.21
C THR A 87 -4.36 0.11 10.79
N GLY A 88 -3.91 -1.02 10.23
CA GLY A 88 -4.19 -1.39 8.84
C GLY A 88 -3.12 -2.31 8.26
N TYR A 89 -2.54 -1.91 7.12
CA TYR A 89 -1.58 -2.71 6.38
C TYR A 89 -0.44 -1.84 5.84
N ARG A 90 0.75 -2.43 5.73
CA ARG A 90 1.90 -1.83 5.07
C ARG A 90 2.27 -2.66 3.86
N ILE A 91 2.31 -2.03 2.69
CA ILE A 91 2.72 -2.64 1.41
C ILE A 91 4.08 -2.07 1.01
N PHE A 92 5.05 -2.93 0.75
CA PHE A 92 6.41 -2.53 0.43
C PHE A 92 6.59 -2.34 -1.08
N GLY A 93 7.19 -1.21 -1.48
CA GLY A 93 7.73 -1.03 -2.83
C GLY A 93 9.18 -1.50 -2.93
N TYR A 94 9.93 -1.29 -1.85
CA TYR A 94 11.33 -1.71 -1.72
C TYR A 94 11.54 -2.44 -0.40
N ALA A 95 12.45 -3.41 -0.43
CA ALA A 95 12.90 -4.14 0.75
C ALA A 95 14.42 -4.06 0.90
N ASP A 96 14.88 -4.14 2.15
CA ASP A 96 16.31 -4.27 2.43
C ASP A 96 16.78 -5.68 2.06
N SER A 97 17.96 -5.80 1.45
CA SER A 97 18.50 -7.07 0.92
C SER A 97 18.64 -8.21 1.94
N PHE A 98 18.54 -7.92 3.24
CA PHE A 98 18.64 -8.91 4.33
C PHE A 98 17.29 -9.19 5.00
N SER A 99 16.21 -8.55 4.57
CA SER A 99 14.87 -8.73 5.11
C SER A 99 14.11 -9.76 4.28
N ASN A 100 13.53 -10.75 4.96
CA ASN A 100 12.51 -11.60 4.34
C ASN A 100 11.25 -10.77 4.08
N VAL A 101 10.84 -10.70 2.81
CA VAL A 101 9.58 -10.06 2.43
C VAL A 101 8.47 -11.08 2.56
N ASN A 102 7.63 -10.90 3.57
CA ASN A 102 6.39 -11.65 3.69
C ASN A 102 5.38 -11.11 2.68
N TYR A 103 4.49 -11.98 2.24
CA TYR A 103 3.39 -11.63 1.35
C TYR A 103 2.08 -11.76 2.11
N LEU A 104 1.21 -10.78 1.92
CA LEU A 104 -0.17 -10.83 2.38
C LEU A 104 -0.97 -11.82 1.54
#